data_AF-A0A7X4HBK3-F1
#
_entry.id   AF-A0A7X4HBK3-F1
#
_cell.length_a   1.000
_cell.length_b   1.000
_cell.length_c   1.000
_cell.angle_alpha   90.00
_cell.angle_beta   90.00
_cell.angle_gamma   90.00
#
_symmetry.space_group_name_H-M   'P 1'
#
loop_
_entity.id
_entity.type
_entity.pdbx_description
1 polymer ?
#
loop_
_entity_poly.entity_id
_entity_poly.type
_entity_poly.pdbx_seq_one_letter_code
_entity_poly.pdbx_strand_id
1 'polypeptide(L)'
;MKKVIDVQAAVAVAAAEAIVAKTQGTFGVGGAMLDQTGKVLKSLHNNVIRQGMVYDPTAHGERQLIDWYHAERAKGTPLPEPKDITIVTSLDPCCMCTGAILAGGFNVLVAATDANAGINYDSSASFDALPEGLRAQARSTFGYPAVLGDSQYARAAHGMAPKSFFIGKTISEPTQALCSLVFEATAKGAMALFNADPPREELKDPATLSPKHAILCALKKVYPEALSVRCAPQRPDASLAPALKKAMARDKVMGGKGDAVALLDSFGNLLLCMPGRRNKSGIRTAFMECTRAYAQLRYKLMDGASAAQREEVRQYLGHPKDGTFVFANGPDDGALSFMELGAYGSTMEGELPESNPAQFQYVHPSLPQQALERICQSMPPLYRHLIRIRPVQVADSGLIASLAA
;
A
#
# COMPACT_ATOMS: atom_id res chain seq x y z
N MET A 1 -12.77 -17.54 -21.11
CA MET A 1 -12.79 -16.57 -20.00
C MET A 1 -14.19 -16.55 -19.39
N LYS A 2 -14.31 -16.56 -18.06
CA LYS A 2 -15.59 -16.58 -17.34
C LYS A 2 -16.32 -15.25 -17.56
N LYS A 3 -17.61 -15.31 -17.89
CA LYS A 3 -18.53 -14.15 -17.93
C LYS A 3 -19.44 -14.25 -16.71
N VAL A 4 -19.62 -13.14 -16.01
CA VAL A 4 -20.55 -13.02 -14.87
C VAL A 4 -21.68 -12.07 -15.28
N ILE A 5 -22.92 -12.45 -14.98
CA ILE A 5 -24.12 -11.74 -15.42
C ILE A 5 -24.86 -11.03 -14.29
N ASP A 6 -24.47 -11.26 -13.04
CA ASP A 6 -25.02 -10.60 -11.85
C ASP A 6 -23.90 -10.29 -10.84
N VAL A 7 -24.21 -9.42 -9.87
CA VAL A 7 -23.28 -8.95 -8.84
C VAL A 7 -22.83 -10.10 -7.94
N GLN A 8 -23.72 -11.03 -7.60
CA GLN A 8 -23.45 -12.18 -6.76
C GLN A 8 -22.34 -13.07 -7.37
N ALA A 9 -22.45 -13.40 -8.66
CA ALA A 9 -21.47 -14.19 -9.39
C ALA A 9 -20.13 -13.46 -9.53
N ALA A 10 -20.15 -12.13 -9.67
CA ALA A 10 -18.95 -11.30 -9.69
C ALA A 10 -18.22 -11.34 -8.34
N VAL A 11 -18.95 -11.16 -7.23
CA VAL A 11 -18.40 -11.25 -5.88
C VAL A 11 -17.88 -12.65 -5.59
N ALA A 12 -18.56 -13.70 -6.06
CA ALA A 12 -18.08 -15.07 -5.88
C ALA A 12 -16.70 -15.31 -6.52
N VAL A 13 -16.33 -14.58 -7.59
CA VAL A 13 -14.96 -14.64 -8.14
C VAL A 13 -13.95 -14.02 -7.17
N ALA A 14 -14.25 -12.85 -6.60
CA ALA A 14 -13.39 -12.22 -5.60
C ALA A 14 -13.30 -13.05 -4.30
N ALA A 15 -14.41 -13.65 -3.86
CA ALA A 15 -14.46 -14.53 -2.69
C ALA A 15 -13.61 -15.80 -2.88
N ALA A 16 -13.60 -16.37 -4.09
CA ALA A 16 -12.72 -17.51 -4.39
C ALA A 16 -11.23 -17.14 -4.25
N GLU A 17 -10.83 -15.95 -4.72
CA GLU A 17 -9.46 -15.44 -4.50
C GLU A 17 -9.17 -15.19 -3.01
N ALA A 18 -10.14 -14.73 -2.21
CA ALA A 18 -9.96 -14.60 -0.77
C ALA A 18 -9.63 -15.96 -0.10
N ILE A 19 -10.26 -17.05 -0.55
CA ILE A 19 -9.95 -18.42 -0.09
C ILE A 19 -8.53 -18.83 -0.51
N VAL A 20 -8.09 -18.48 -1.72
CA VAL A 20 -6.71 -18.72 -2.17
C VAL A 20 -5.71 -17.97 -1.30
N ALA A 21 -5.96 -16.69 -0.99
CA ALA A 21 -5.14 -15.92 -0.04
C ALA A 21 -5.06 -16.60 1.34
N LYS A 22 -6.20 -17.06 1.87
CA LYS A 22 -6.20 -17.81 3.13
C LYS A 22 -5.33 -19.06 3.06
N THR A 23 -5.39 -19.80 1.96
CA THR A 23 -4.57 -21.01 1.74
C THR A 23 -3.07 -20.67 1.65
N GLN A 24 -2.73 -19.53 1.06
CA GLN A 24 -1.36 -19.02 1.01
C GLN A 24 -0.83 -18.56 2.38
N GLY A 25 -1.71 -18.29 3.35
CA GLY A 25 -1.34 -17.73 4.66
C GLY A 25 -1.12 -16.23 4.66
N THR A 26 -1.76 -15.50 3.74
CA THR A 26 -1.79 -14.03 3.71
C THR A 26 -3.18 -13.52 4.11
N PHE A 27 -3.37 -12.20 4.13
CA PHE A 27 -4.68 -11.58 4.38
C PHE A 27 -5.72 -12.11 3.39
N GLY A 28 -6.82 -12.67 3.91
CA GLY A 28 -7.90 -13.30 3.16
C GLY A 28 -8.75 -12.33 2.35
N VAL A 29 -8.13 -11.66 1.36
CA VAL A 29 -8.74 -10.66 0.50
C VAL A 29 -8.49 -11.03 -0.96
N GLY A 30 -9.54 -10.96 -1.77
CA GLY A 30 -9.51 -11.27 -3.19
C GLY A 30 -10.17 -10.18 -4.02
N GLY A 31 -9.78 -10.10 -5.28
CA GLY A 31 -10.32 -9.13 -6.23
C GLY A 31 -10.47 -9.68 -7.63
N ALA A 32 -11.38 -9.08 -8.40
CA ALA A 32 -11.57 -9.32 -9.82
C ALA A 32 -11.73 -8.00 -10.58
N MET A 33 -11.31 -7.98 -11.84
CA MET A 33 -11.49 -6.85 -12.75
C MET A 33 -12.40 -7.28 -13.89
N LEU A 34 -13.49 -6.53 -14.10
CA LEU A 34 -14.52 -6.81 -15.08
C LEU A 34 -14.63 -5.68 -16.10
N ASP A 35 -14.93 -6.02 -17.35
CA ASP A 35 -15.39 -5.04 -18.34
C ASP A 35 -16.91 -4.79 -18.24
N GLN A 36 -17.43 -3.87 -19.06
CA GLN A 36 -18.85 -3.51 -19.11
C GLN A 36 -19.79 -4.61 -19.64
N THR A 37 -19.24 -5.75 -20.06
CA THR A 37 -20.04 -6.90 -20.50
C THR A 37 -20.10 -7.99 -19.43
N GLY A 38 -19.42 -7.78 -18.28
CA GLY A 38 -19.28 -8.77 -17.23
C GLY A 38 -18.21 -9.83 -17.53
N LYS A 39 -17.34 -9.62 -18.52
CA LYS A 39 -16.20 -10.51 -18.75
C LYS A 39 -15.16 -10.29 -17.65
N VAL A 40 -14.73 -11.37 -17.01
CA VAL A 40 -13.60 -11.34 -16.07
C VAL A 40 -12.31 -11.17 -16.86
N LEU A 41 -11.69 -10.00 -16.75
CA LEU A 41 -10.40 -9.67 -17.36
C LEU A 41 -9.26 -10.32 -16.56
N LYS A 42 -9.34 -10.23 -15.24
CA LYS A 42 -8.35 -10.80 -14.31
C LYS A 42 -8.98 -11.00 -12.92
N SER A 43 -8.55 -12.03 -12.20
CA SER A 43 -8.74 -12.17 -10.75
C SER A 43 -7.40 -12.42 -10.07
N LEU A 44 -7.25 -11.89 -8.85
CA LEU A 44 -6.03 -11.98 -8.04
C LEU A 44 -6.39 -11.91 -6.55
N HIS A 45 -5.61 -12.59 -5.73
CA HIS A 45 -5.66 -12.50 -4.28
C HIS A 45 -4.53 -11.61 -3.73
N ASN A 46 -4.68 -11.19 -2.48
CA ASN A 46 -3.63 -10.53 -1.71
C ASN A 46 -2.34 -11.37 -1.74
N ASN A 47 -1.18 -10.73 -1.88
CA ASN A 47 0.13 -11.38 -1.98
C ASN A 47 1.16 -10.74 -1.02
N VAL A 48 0.68 -10.10 0.05
CA VAL A 48 1.54 -9.45 1.05
C VAL A 48 2.49 -10.45 1.68
N ILE A 49 1.97 -11.61 2.08
CA ILE A 49 2.76 -12.71 2.63
C ILE A 49 2.93 -13.81 1.58
N ARG A 50 4.15 -14.33 1.45
CA ARG A 50 4.47 -15.56 0.73
C ARG A 50 5.38 -16.42 1.60
N GLN A 51 5.10 -17.72 1.66
CA GLN A 51 5.91 -18.67 2.43
C GLN A 51 6.17 -18.22 3.89
N GLY A 52 5.17 -17.60 4.53
CA GLY A 52 5.26 -17.11 5.91
C GLY A 52 6.15 -15.88 6.11
N MET A 53 6.50 -15.15 5.05
CA MET A 53 7.30 -13.92 5.11
C MET A 53 6.66 -12.80 4.31
N VAL A 54 6.88 -11.55 4.72
CA VAL A 54 6.45 -10.37 3.97
C VAL A 54 7.21 -10.32 2.63
N TYR A 55 6.45 -10.37 1.54
CA TYR A 55 6.97 -10.33 0.16
C TYR A 55 6.91 -8.92 -0.42
N ASP A 56 5.73 -8.29 -0.35
CA ASP A 56 5.48 -6.91 -0.77
C ASP A 56 4.29 -6.37 0.05
N PRO A 57 4.50 -5.47 1.01
CA PRO A 57 3.41 -4.95 1.85
C PRO A 57 2.33 -4.24 1.02
N THR A 58 2.62 -3.83 -0.21
CA THR A 58 1.66 -3.16 -1.08
C THR A 58 0.88 -4.12 -1.99
N ALA A 59 1.17 -5.42 -1.95
CA ALA A 59 0.58 -6.42 -2.86
C ALA A 59 -0.85 -6.83 -2.48
N HIS A 60 -1.73 -5.85 -2.33
CA HIS A 60 -3.17 -6.07 -2.17
C HIS A 60 -3.81 -6.48 -3.50
N GLY A 61 -4.99 -7.13 -3.46
CA GLY A 61 -5.66 -7.63 -4.65
C GLY A 61 -5.96 -6.52 -5.66
N GLU A 62 -6.60 -5.44 -5.21
CA GLU A 62 -7.00 -4.28 -6.03
C GLU A 62 -5.80 -3.57 -6.63
N ARG A 63 -4.77 -3.34 -5.80
CA ARG A 63 -3.50 -2.76 -6.23
C ARG A 63 -2.90 -3.62 -7.34
N GLN A 64 -2.75 -4.93 -7.14
CA GLN A 64 -2.15 -5.80 -8.15
C GLN A 64 -2.97 -5.84 -9.46
N LEU A 65 -4.30 -5.79 -9.40
CA LEU A 65 -5.15 -5.69 -10.59
C LEU A 65 -4.85 -4.42 -11.41
N ILE A 66 -4.63 -3.28 -10.76
CA ILE A 66 -4.28 -2.02 -11.45
C ILE A 66 -2.86 -2.10 -12.06
N ASP A 67 -1.88 -2.74 -11.40
CA ASP A 67 -0.55 -2.95 -12.02
C ASP A 67 -0.65 -3.88 -13.23
N TRP A 68 -1.44 -4.95 -13.11
CA TRP A 68 -1.70 -5.87 -14.22
C TRP A 68 -2.35 -5.13 -15.40
N TYR A 69 -3.37 -4.30 -15.16
CA TYR A 69 -4.04 -3.52 -16.19
C TYR A 69 -3.06 -2.66 -17.00
N HIS A 70 -2.23 -1.86 -16.32
CA HIS A 70 -1.26 -1.00 -17.00
C HIS A 70 -0.15 -1.81 -17.69
N ALA A 71 0.29 -2.93 -17.09
CA ALA A 71 1.27 -3.81 -17.71
C ALA A 71 0.74 -4.44 -19.01
N GLU A 72 -0.53 -4.84 -19.06
CA GLU A 72 -1.17 -5.38 -20.26
C GLU A 72 -1.39 -4.30 -21.32
N ARG A 73 -1.84 -3.09 -20.94
CA ARG A 73 -1.92 -1.97 -21.91
C ARG A 73 -0.55 -1.62 -22.49
N ALA A 74 0.51 -1.65 -21.69
CA ALA A 74 1.87 -1.42 -22.17
C ALA A 74 2.37 -2.50 -23.13
N LYS A 75 1.78 -3.70 -23.13
CA LYS A 75 2.02 -4.76 -24.13
C LYS A 75 1.18 -4.60 -25.41
N GLY A 76 0.30 -3.60 -25.47
CA GLY A 76 -0.63 -3.41 -26.58
C GLY A 76 -1.93 -4.21 -26.46
N THR A 77 -2.21 -4.83 -25.31
CA THR A 77 -3.48 -5.54 -25.09
C THR A 77 -4.63 -4.51 -25.11
N PRO A 78 -5.65 -4.65 -25.98
CA PRO A 78 -6.77 -3.72 -26.05
C PRO A 78 -7.68 -3.95 -24.84
N LEU A 79 -7.48 -3.15 -23.79
CA LEU A 79 -8.32 -3.13 -22.60
C LEU A 79 -9.20 -1.88 -22.58
N PRO A 80 -10.42 -1.94 -22.02
CA PRO A 80 -11.27 -0.77 -21.85
C PRO A 80 -10.58 0.32 -21.04
N GLU A 81 -11.04 1.57 -21.17
CA GLU A 81 -10.57 2.65 -20.30
C GLU A 81 -10.98 2.39 -18.84
N PRO A 82 -10.24 2.91 -17.84
CA PRO A 82 -10.48 2.59 -16.43
C PRO A 82 -11.92 2.85 -15.95
N LYS A 83 -12.54 3.94 -16.43
CA LYS A 83 -13.93 4.31 -16.13
C LYS A 83 -14.97 3.28 -16.60
N ASP A 84 -14.58 2.42 -17.55
CA ASP A 84 -15.41 1.36 -18.12
C ASP A 84 -15.09 -0.01 -17.48
N ILE A 85 -14.22 -0.03 -16.48
CA ILE A 85 -13.84 -1.22 -15.71
C ILE A 85 -14.45 -1.14 -14.31
N THR A 86 -14.89 -2.30 -13.82
CA THR A 86 -15.32 -2.48 -12.43
C THR A 86 -14.38 -3.45 -11.72
N ILE A 87 -13.72 -2.97 -10.68
CA ILE A 87 -12.99 -3.82 -9.72
C ILE A 87 -14.02 -4.35 -8.72
N VAL A 88 -14.07 -5.66 -8.51
CA VAL A 88 -14.91 -6.28 -7.49
C VAL A 88 -13.98 -6.80 -6.41
N THR A 89 -14.17 -6.37 -5.17
CA THR A 89 -13.33 -6.75 -4.04
C THR A 89 -14.13 -7.49 -2.98
N SER A 90 -13.52 -8.49 -2.36
CA SER A 90 -14.15 -9.26 -1.29
C SER A 90 -14.33 -8.43 -0.02
N LEU A 91 -13.44 -7.48 0.23
CA LEU A 91 -13.41 -6.65 1.45
C LEU A 91 -13.23 -5.18 1.06
N ASP A 92 -13.77 -4.28 1.87
CA ASP A 92 -13.69 -2.84 1.64
C ASP A 92 -12.26 -2.36 1.40
N PRO A 93 -11.98 -1.63 0.30
CA PRO A 93 -10.63 -1.21 -0.01
C PRO A 93 -10.04 -0.36 1.12
N CYS A 94 -8.83 -0.69 1.54
CA CYS A 94 -8.09 0.15 2.49
C CYS A 94 -7.69 1.50 1.88
N CYS A 95 -7.08 2.41 2.65
CA CYS A 95 -6.71 3.74 2.14
C CYS A 95 -5.77 3.67 0.92
N MET A 96 -4.85 2.70 0.90
CA MET A 96 -3.95 2.49 -0.24
C MET A 96 -4.73 2.11 -1.50
N CYS A 97 -5.54 1.05 -1.42
CA CYS A 97 -6.32 0.58 -2.56
C CYS A 97 -7.32 1.63 -3.04
N THR A 98 -7.93 2.36 -2.10
CA THR A 98 -8.85 3.47 -2.41
C THR A 98 -8.16 4.58 -3.19
N GLY A 99 -7.03 5.10 -2.71
CA GLY A 99 -6.27 6.13 -3.42
C GLY A 99 -5.81 5.65 -4.80
N ALA A 100 -5.41 4.38 -4.92
CA ALA A 100 -5.04 3.77 -6.19
C ALA A 100 -6.23 3.69 -7.19
N ILE A 101 -7.40 3.27 -6.72
CA ILE A 101 -8.64 3.18 -7.51
C ILE A 101 -9.05 4.56 -8.02
N LEU A 102 -9.06 5.56 -7.13
CA LEU A 102 -9.42 6.94 -7.47
C LEU A 102 -8.43 7.58 -8.44
N ALA A 103 -7.12 7.43 -8.20
CA ALA A 103 -6.08 7.92 -9.10
C ALA A 103 -6.12 7.24 -10.47
N GLY A 104 -6.50 5.96 -10.51
CA GLY A 104 -6.67 5.19 -11.74
C GLY A 104 -7.99 5.44 -12.48
N GLY A 105 -9.00 6.01 -11.81
CA GLY A 105 -10.32 6.28 -12.40
C GLY A 105 -11.19 5.03 -12.57
N PHE A 106 -10.99 4.00 -11.74
CA PHE A 106 -11.78 2.76 -11.81
C PHE A 106 -13.08 2.86 -11.00
N ASN A 107 -14.08 2.05 -11.38
CA ASN A 107 -15.23 1.79 -10.51
C ASN A 107 -14.93 0.60 -9.59
N VAL A 108 -15.58 0.52 -8.44
CA VAL A 108 -15.45 -0.60 -7.51
C VAL A 108 -16.79 -1.08 -6.96
N LEU A 109 -16.96 -2.39 -6.83
CA LEU A 109 -18.02 -3.03 -6.06
C LEU A 109 -17.42 -3.77 -4.88
N VAL A 110 -17.98 -3.54 -3.69
CA VAL A 110 -17.48 -4.06 -2.42
C VAL A 110 -18.44 -5.07 -1.84
N ALA A 111 -17.94 -6.25 -1.45
CA ALA A 111 -18.74 -7.26 -0.79
C ALA A 111 -18.89 -7.00 0.72
N ALA A 112 -17.84 -7.26 1.50
CA ALA A 112 -17.83 -7.05 2.96
C ALA A 112 -17.22 -5.69 3.34
N THR A 113 -17.65 -5.13 4.47
CA THR A 113 -17.08 -3.90 5.07
C THR A 113 -15.87 -4.25 5.93
N ASP A 114 -14.93 -3.31 6.08
CA ASP A 114 -13.83 -3.43 7.05
C ASP A 114 -13.86 -2.22 7.99
N ALA A 115 -14.19 -2.46 9.25
CA ALA A 115 -14.29 -1.42 10.28
C ALA A 115 -12.94 -0.87 10.75
N ASN A 116 -11.82 -1.48 10.36
CA ASN A 116 -10.49 -1.08 10.82
C ASN A 116 -9.70 -0.30 9.77
N ALA A 117 -9.55 -0.84 8.54
CA ALA A 117 -8.75 -0.20 7.50
C ALA A 117 -9.56 0.26 6.28
N GLY A 118 -10.78 -0.25 6.10
CA GLY A 118 -11.67 0.06 4.98
C GLY A 118 -12.01 1.55 4.89
N ILE A 119 -12.14 2.07 3.67
CA ILE A 119 -12.47 3.49 3.49
C ILE A 119 -13.88 3.84 3.97
N ASN A 120 -14.79 2.88 3.93
CA ASN A 120 -16.16 2.98 4.42
C ASN A 120 -16.30 2.24 5.76
N TYR A 121 -15.30 2.39 6.63
CA TYR A 121 -15.25 1.74 7.97
C TYR A 121 -16.47 2.05 8.85
N ASP A 122 -17.12 3.20 8.65
CA ASP A 122 -18.32 3.63 9.39
C ASP A 122 -19.64 3.21 8.71
N SER A 123 -19.55 2.53 7.55
CA SER A 123 -20.69 2.10 6.74
C SER A 123 -21.63 3.21 6.26
N SER A 124 -21.23 4.48 6.33
CA SER A 124 -22.07 5.64 5.99
C SER A 124 -22.07 6.00 4.50
N ALA A 125 -21.04 5.59 3.77
CA ALA A 125 -20.70 6.04 2.42
C ALA A 125 -20.51 7.57 2.29
N SER A 126 -20.23 8.26 3.40
CA SER A 126 -19.81 9.66 3.40
C SER A 126 -18.42 9.83 2.76
N PHE A 127 -17.56 8.84 3.00
CA PHE A 127 -16.13 8.83 2.72
C PHE A 127 -15.39 9.99 3.37
N ASP A 128 -15.79 10.38 4.59
CA ASP A 128 -15.18 11.52 5.29
C ASP A 128 -13.71 11.32 5.66
N ALA A 129 -13.22 10.07 5.65
CA ALA A 129 -11.80 9.75 5.75
C ALA A 129 -10.97 10.25 4.56
N LEU A 130 -11.58 10.51 3.41
CA LEU A 130 -10.89 11.07 2.25
C LEU A 130 -10.73 12.59 2.37
N PRO A 131 -9.66 13.15 1.79
CA PRO A 131 -9.61 14.56 1.44
C PRO A 131 -10.88 15.01 0.69
N GLU A 132 -11.35 16.23 0.97
CA GLU A 132 -12.63 16.74 0.49
C GLU A 132 -12.79 16.61 -1.03
N GLY A 133 -11.75 16.97 -1.79
CA GLY A 133 -11.75 16.91 -3.25
C GLY A 133 -11.95 15.51 -3.85
N LEU A 134 -11.73 14.44 -3.07
CA LEU A 134 -11.87 13.05 -3.52
C LEU A 134 -13.24 12.44 -3.18
N ARG A 135 -13.98 13.03 -2.25
CA ARG A 135 -15.22 12.41 -1.72
C ARG A 135 -16.31 12.27 -2.77
N ALA A 136 -16.47 13.27 -3.64
CA ALA A 136 -17.45 13.23 -4.71
C ALA A 136 -17.13 12.12 -5.72
N GLN A 137 -15.85 11.96 -6.09
CA GLN A 137 -15.40 10.88 -6.95
C GLN A 137 -15.72 9.53 -6.30
N ALA A 138 -15.32 9.32 -5.03
CA ALA A 138 -15.58 8.08 -4.30
C ALA A 138 -17.07 7.71 -4.26
N ARG A 139 -17.95 8.67 -3.93
CA ARG A 139 -19.42 8.44 -3.96
C ARG A 139 -19.93 8.00 -5.34
N SER A 140 -19.31 8.49 -6.42
CA SER A 140 -19.72 8.13 -7.79
C SER A 140 -19.10 6.83 -8.32
N THR A 141 -18.03 6.32 -7.72
CA THR A 141 -17.29 5.16 -8.23
C THR A 141 -17.26 3.96 -7.28
N PHE A 142 -17.60 4.12 -6.00
CA PHE A 142 -17.62 3.04 -5.00
C PHE A 142 -19.05 2.60 -4.74
N GLY A 143 -19.36 1.34 -5.07
CA GLY A 143 -20.68 0.74 -4.89
C GLY A 143 -20.67 -0.36 -3.86
N TYR A 144 -21.67 -0.34 -2.98
CA TYR A 144 -21.90 -1.35 -1.96
C TYR A 144 -23.28 -1.96 -2.23
N PRO A 145 -23.33 -3.10 -2.93
CA PRO A 145 -24.59 -3.76 -3.25
C PRO A 145 -25.36 -4.15 -1.99
N ALA A 146 -26.69 -4.22 -2.11
CA ALA A 146 -27.53 -4.71 -1.04
C ALA A 146 -27.23 -6.20 -0.76
N VAL A 147 -27.18 -6.54 0.51
CA VAL A 147 -27.08 -7.92 0.99
C VAL A 147 -28.44 -8.28 1.56
N LEU A 148 -29.16 -9.17 0.87
CA LEU A 148 -30.54 -9.52 1.22
C LEU A 148 -30.55 -10.57 2.34
N GLY A 149 -31.22 -10.23 3.45
CA GLY A 149 -31.46 -11.12 4.57
C GLY A 149 -31.69 -10.33 5.85
N ASP A 150 -31.64 -11.03 6.99
CA ASP A 150 -32.02 -10.49 8.31
C ASP A 150 -30.92 -10.67 9.38
N SER A 151 -29.73 -11.15 9.00
CA SER A 151 -28.59 -11.28 9.91
C SER A 151 -27.78 -10.00 10.00
N GLN A 152 -26.74 -10.00 10.84
CA GLN A 152 -25.77 -8.88 10.93
C GLN A 152 -25.00 -8.60 9.62
N TYR A 153 -25.06 -9.51 8.65
CA TYR A 153 -24.42 -9.36 7.33
C TYR A 153 -25.32 -8.66 6.31
N ALA A 154 -26.64 -8.56 6.60
CA ALA A 154 -27.58 -7.84 5.76
C ALA A 154 -27.23 -6.34 5.71
N ARG A 155 -27.44 -5.74 4.54
CA ARG A 155 -27.09 -4.33 4.31
C ARG A 155 -27.93 -3.75 3.19
N ALA A 156 -28.42 -2.53 3.36
CA ALA A 156 -29.01 -1.78 2.25
C ALA A 156 -27.95 -1.40 1.20
N ALA A 157 -28.35 -1.20 -0.05
CA ALA A 157 -27.43 -0.70 -1.06
C ALA A 157 -27.07 0.76 -0.78
N HIS A 158 -25.81 1.13 -1.00
CA HIS A 158 -25.36 2.53 -0.92
C HIS A 158 -24.14 2.79 -1.82
N GLY A 159 -23.86 4.08 -2.06
CA GLY A 159 -22.84 4.52 -3.02
C GLY A 159 -23.30 4.36 -4.47
N MET A 160 -22.34 4.10 -5.37
CA MET A 160 -22.60 3.88 -6.80
C MET A 160 -23.46 2.62 -7.02
N ALA A 161 -24.56 2.76 -7.76
CA ALA A 161 -25.37 1.63 -8.19
C ALA A 161 -24.59 0.68 -9.13
N PRO A 162 -24.77 -0.65 -9.03
CA PRO A 162 -24.08 -1.57 -9.93
C PRO A 162 -24.50 -1.35 -11.40
N LYS A 163 -23.52 -1.36 -12.30
CA LYS A 163 -23.69 -1.07 -13.74
C LYS A 163 -24.81 -1.90 -14.37
N SER A 164 -25.52 -1.31 -15.35
CA SER A 164 -26.77 -1.85 -15.94
C SER A 164 -26.65 -3.29 -16.46
N PHE A 165 -25.48 -3.71 -16.95
CA PHE A 165 -25.25 -5.07 -17.47
C PHE A 165 -25.41 -6.19 -16.44
N PHE A 166 -25.33 -5.90 -15.13
CA PHE A 166 -25.67 -6.87 -14.10
C PHE A 166 -27.18 -7.06 -14.01
N ILE A 167 -27.68 -8.26 -14.29
CA ILE A 167 -29.11 -8.60 -14.19
C ILE A 167 -29.54 -8.59 -12.72
N GLY A 168 -28.79 -9.30 -11.85
CA GLY A 168 -28.96 -9.25 -10.40
C GLY A 168 -28.04 -8.22 -9.75
N LYS A 169 -28.56 -7.40 -8.82
CA LYS A 169 -27.85 -6.29 -8.18
C LYS A 169 -27.48 -6.52 -6.72
N THR A 170 -27.76 -7.72 -6.20
CA THR A 170 -27.63 -8.04 -4.78
C THR A 170 -26.58 -9.10 -4.54
N ILE A 171 -26.15 -9.21 -3.28
CA ILE A 171 -25.27 -10.26 -2.77
C ILE A 171 -26.08 -11.09 -1.76
N SER A 172 -25.83 -12.40 -1.68
CA SER A 172 -26.42 -13.24 -0.63
C SER A 172 -25.60 -13.16 0.66
N GLU A 173 -26.26 -13.25 1.82
CA GLU A 173 -25.58 -13.21 3.12
C GLU A 173 -24.43 -14.22 3.24
N PRO A 174 -24.55 -15.50 2.81
CA PRO A 174 -23.44 -16.44 2.91
C PRO A 174 -22.19 -15.99 2.16
N THR A 175 -22.35 -15.24 1.07
CA THR A 175 -21.23 -14.75 0.26
C THR A 175 -20.55 -13.55 0.90
N GLN A 176 -21.33 -12.61 1.45
CA GLN A 176 -20.76 -11.51 2.22
C GLN A 176 -20.07 -12.05 3.48
N ALA A 177 -20.71 -12.97 4.21
CA ALA A 177 -20.18 -13.56 5.43
C ALA A 177 -18.88 -14.33 5.16
N LEU A 178 -18.81 -15.10 4.06
CA LEU A 178 -17.58 -15.75 3.62
C LEU A 178 -16.43 -14.75 3.47
N CYS A 179 -16.67 -13.63 2.79
CA CYS A 179 -15.64 -12.61 2.60
C CYS A 179 -15.17 -12.01 3.92
N SER A 180 -16.09 -11.68 4.83
CA SER A 180 -15.77 -11.13 6.16
C SER A 180 -14.96 -12.13 7.00
N LEU A 181 -15.50 -13.34 7.15
CA LEU A 181 -14.94 -14.37 8.02
C LEU A 181 -13.59 -14.90 7.53
N VAL A 182 -13.37 -14.96 6.21
CA VAL A 182 -12.07 -15.35 5.66
C VAL A 182 -10.98 -14.32 6.00
N PHE A 183 -11.30 -13.03 5.93
CA PHE A 183 -10.38 -11.98 6.37
C PHE A 183 -10.15 -12.03 7.89
N GLU A 184 -11.20 -12.07 8.69
CA GLU A 184 -11.11 -12.13 10.16
C GLU A 184 -10.27 -13.32 10.63
N ALA A 185 -10.44 -14.48 10.00
CA ALA A 185 -9.68 -15.69 10.33
C ALA A 185 -8.18 -15.61 9.97
N THR A 186 -7.75 -14.66 9.16
CA THR A 186 -6.36 -14.55 8.69
C THR A 186 -5.63 -13.30 9.17
N ALA A 187 -6.35 -12.21 9.43
CA ALA A 187 -5.76 -10.90 9.74
C ALA A 187 -4.73 -10.96 10.88
N LYS A 188 -5.09 -11.50 12.05
CA LYS A 188 -4.19 -11.59 13.20
C LYS A 188 -2.91 -12.38 12.89
N GLY A 189 -3.04 -13.50 12.17
CA GLY A 189 -1.91 -14.35 11.80
C GLY A 189 -0.97 -13.66 10.80
N ALA A 190 -1.54 -13.00 9.79
CA ALA A 190 -0.76 -12.25 8.80
C ALA A 190 -0.03 -11.05 9.44
N MET A 191 -0.71 -10.27 10.29
CA MET A 191 -0.10 -9.15 11.03
C MET A 191 1.03 -9.59 11.96
N ALA A 192 0.93 -10.76 12.59
CA ALA A 192 2.00 -11.28 13.45
C ALA A 192 3.32 -11.50 12.69
N LEU A 193 3.27 -11.77 11.38
CA LEU A 193 4.47 -11.96 10.56
C LEU A 193 5.26 -10.66 10.31
N PHE A 194 4.65 -9.49 10.50
CA PHE A 194 5.35 -8.20 10.48
C PHE A 194 6.16 -7.95 11.77
N ASN A 195 5.84 -8.66 12.84
CA ASN A 195 6.49 -8.53 14.15
C ASN A 195 7.48 -9.67 14.44
N ALA A 196 8.01 -10.31 13.40
CA ALA A 196 8.98 -11.39 13.50
C ALA A 196 10.44 -10.91 13.63
N ASP A 197 10.68 -9.60 13.52
CA ASP A 197 12.01 -9.00 13.63
C ASP A 197 12.37 -8.77 15.10
N PRO A 198 13.67 -8.86 15.46
CA PRO A 198 14.11 -8.64 16.83
C PRO A 198 13.89 -7.19 17.26
N PRO A 199 13.84 -6.91 18.57
CA PRO A 199 13.66 -5.56 19.08
C PRO A 199 14.87 -4.67 18.72
N ARG A 200 14.69 -3.35 18.82
CA ARG A 200 15.64 -2.34 18.33
C ARG A 200 17.06 -2.54 18.87
N GLU A 201 17.20 -2.92 20.13
CA GLU A 201 18.46 -3.16 20.84
C GLU A 201 19.26 -4.35 20.30
N GLU A 202 18.62 -5.27 19.60
CA GLU A 202 19.23 -6.44 18.98
C GLU A 202 19.53 -6.24 17.48
N LEU A 203 19.10 -5.12 16.91
CA LEU A 203 19.47 -4.74 15.54
C LEU A 203 20.97 -4.46 15.44
N LYS A 204 21.53 -4.70 14.27
CA LYS A 204 22.95 -4.52 13.96
C LYS A 204 23.12 -3.53 12.81
N ASP A 205 24.13 -2.68 12.95
CA ASP A 205 24.45 -1.66 11.96
C ASP A 205 25.01 -2.31 10.68
N PRO A 206 24.32 -2.24 9.52
CA PRO A 206 24.78 -2.85 8.27
C PRO A 206 26.08 -2.23 7.74
N ALA A 207 26.48 -1.04 8.21
CA ALA A 207 27.78 -0.45 7.89
C ALA A 207 28.97 -1.21 8.50
N THR A 208 28.73 -2.10 9.47
CA THR A 208 29.78 -2.96 10.06
C THR A 208 30.07 -4.22 9.24
N LEU A 209 29.23 -4.53 8.25
CA LEU A 209 29.40 -5.69 7.38
C LEU A 209 30.60 -5.52 6.44
N SER A 210 31.32 -6.62 6.20
CA SER A 210 32.40 -6.62 5.20
C SER A 210 31.85 -6.31 3.79
N PRO A 211 32.65 -5.67 2.90
CA PRO A 211 32.21 -5.35 1.53
C PRO A 211 31.73 -6.53 0.69
N LYS A 212 32.12 -7.77 1.06
CA LYS A 212 31.74 -9.01 0.37
C LYS A 212 30.57 -9.74 1.04
N HIS A 213 30.03 -9.20 2.14
CA HIS A 213 28.94 -9.82 2.87
C HIS A 213 27.68 -9.92 1.99
N ALA A 214 26.97 -11.05 2.03
CA ALA A 214 25.85 -11.32 1.15
C ALA A 214 24.74 -10.26 1.24
N ILE A 215 24.41 -9.83 2.47
CA ILE A 215 23.43 -8.75 2.73
C ILE A 215 23.85 -7.45 2.05
N LEU A 216 25.11 -7.02 2.23
CA LEU A 216 25.61 -5.78 1.67
C LEU A 216 25.68 -5.84 0.14
N CYS A 217 26.14 -6.96 -0.42
CA CYS A 217 26.14 -7.21 -1.86
C CYS A 217 24.71 -7.13 -2.45
N ALA A 218 23.73 -7.74 -1.79
CA ALA A 218 22.34 -7.72 -2.24
C ALA A 218 21.73 -6.31 -2.13
N LEU A 219 21.99 -5.60 -1.02
CA LEU A 219 21.55 -4.22 -0.82
C LEU A 219 22.11 -3.29 -1.91
N LYS A 220 23.43 -3.35 -2.17
CA LYS A 220 24.08 -2.55 -3.22
C LYS A 220 23.67 -2.94 -4.63
N LYS A 221 23.22 -4.18 -4.85
CA LYS A 221 22.62 -4.60 -6.13
C LYS A 221 21.26 -3.94 -6.37
N VAL A 222 20.48 -3.69 -5.31
CA VAL A 222 19.20 -2.97 -5.40
C VAL A 222 19.43 -1.46 -5.51
N TYR A 223 20.32 -0.91 -4.69
CA TYR A 223 20.67 0.51 -4.66
C TYR A 223 22.20 0.69 -4.48
N PRO A 224 22.95 0.97 -5.56
CA PRO A 224 24.42 1.03 -5.53
C PRO A 224 25.00 1.98 -4.49
N GLU A 225 24.32 3.08 -4.21
CA GLU A 225 24.73 4.11 -3.23
C GLU A 225 24.27 3.80 -1.79
N ALA A 226 23.81 2.57 -1.51
CA ALA A 226 23.48 2.18 -0.15
C ALA A 226 24.69 2.33 0.79
N LEU A 227 24.42 2.83 2.00
CA LEU A 227 25.37 3.16 3.06
C LEU A 227 26.39 4.25 2.70
N SER A 228 26.17 5.02 1.62
CA SER A 228 27.02 6.17 1.26
C SER A 228 26.79 7.41 2.13
N VAL A 229 25.63 7.46 2.81
CA VAL A 229 25.20 8.54 3.68
C VAL A 229 24.79 7.94 5.02
N ARG A 230 25.19 8.60 6.11
CA ARG A 230 24.76 8.30 7.46
C ARG A 230 24.37 9.60 8.16
N CYS A 231 23.08 9.76 8.40
CA CYS A 231 22.53 10.84 9.22
C CYS A 231 22.57 10.43 10.70
N ALA A 232 22.34 11.38 11.61
CA ALA A 232 21.92 11.01 12.96
C ALA A 232 20.57 10.27 12.88
N PRO A 233 20.35 9.18 13.66
CA PRO A 233 19.08 8.46 13.63
C PRO A 233 17.88 9.40 13.76
N GLN A 234 16.89 9.25 12.89
CA GLN A 234 15.65 10.05 12.84
C GLN A 234 15.84 11.55 12.58
N ARG A 235 17.07 12.00 12.26
CA ARG A 235 17.39 13.39 11.99
C ARG A 235 18.09 13.48 10.63
N PRO A 236 17.34 13.33 9.52
CA PRO A 236 17.90 13.51 8.19
C PRO A 236 18.45 14.93 8.05
N ASP A 237 19.58 15.05 7.37
CA ASP A 237 20.31 16.31 7.17
C ASP A 237 20.70 16.52 5.70
N ALA A 238 21.35 17.64 5.41
CA ALA A 238 21.75 18.04 4.07
C ALA A 238 22.58 16.98 3.30
N SER A 239 23.25 16.04 3.98
CA SER A 239 24.01 14.97 3.33
C SER A 239 23.14 14.04 2.48
N LEU A 240 21.82 13.98 2.75
CA LEU A 240 20.87 13.18 1.97
C LEU A 240 20.49 13.82 0.63
N ALA A 241 20.71 15.13 0.47
CA ALA A 241 20.24 15.89 -0.69
C ALA A 241 20.71 15.34 -2.05
N PRO A 242 21.98 14.90 -2.25
CA PRO A 242 22.41 14.35 -3.53
C PRO A 242 21.61 13.10 -3.95
N ALA A 243 21.31 12.20 -3.01
CA ALA A 243 20.55 10.98 -3.26
C ALA A 243 19.10 11.32 -3.67
N LEU A 244 18.45 12.21 -2.93
CA LEU A 244 17.09 12.66 -3.24
C LEU A 244 17.02 13.37 -4.60
N LYS A 245 17.92 14.32 -4.89
CA LYS A 245 17.96 15.02 -6.19
C LYS A 245 18.14 14.06 -7.36
N LYS A 246 19.02 13.06 -7.22
CA LYS A 246 19.25 12.04 -8.24
C LYS A 246 17.98 11.22 -8.49
N ALA A 247 17.29 10.81 -7.42
CA ALA A 247 16.02 10.10 -7.54
C ALA A 247 14.92 10.98 -8.15
N MET A 248 14.76 12.24 -7.71
CA MET A 248 13.79 13.18 -8.27
C MET A 248 14.02 13.40 -9.78
N ALA A 249 15.27 13.56 -10.21
CA ALA A 249 15.60 13.68 -11.63
C ALA A 249 15.21 12.40 -12.39
N ARG A 250 15.43 11.22 -11.80
CA ARG A 250 15.04 9.94 -12.40
C ARG A 250 13.52 9.76 -12.45
N ASP A 251 12.79 10.21 -11.44
CA ASP A 251 11.32 10.19 -11.41
C ASP A 251 10.73 11.02 -12.57
N LYS A 252 11.26 12.22 -12.84
CA LYS A 252 10.86 13.03 -14.00
C LYS A 252 11.03 12.28 -15.33
N VAL A 253 12.17 11.60 -15.50
CA VAL A 253 12.42 10.75 -16.68
C VAL A 253 11.46 9.55 -16.74
N MET A 254 10.99 9.08 -15.59
CA MET A 254 10.03 7.97 -15.47
C MET A 254 8.57 8.44 -15.44
N GLY A 255 8.28 9.67 -15.88
CA GLY A 255 6.93 10.21 -16.05
C GLY A 255 6.30 10.78 -14.77
N GLY A 256 7.08 10.98 -13.71
CA GLY A 256 6.66 11.68 -12.50
C GLY A 256 6.97 13.18 -12.53
N LYS A 257 6.78 13.85 -11.39
CA LYS A 257 6.92 15.31 -11.26
C LYS A 257 8.22 15.73 -10.54
N GLY A 258 9.08 14.77 -10.18
CA GLY A 258 10.25 15.01 -9.35
C GLY A 258 10.02 14.56 -7.91
N ASP A 259 9.50 13.36 -7.75
CA ASP A 259 9.30 12.72 -6.45
C ASP A 259 10.42 11.73 -6.12
N ALA A 260 10.67 11.52 -4.83
CA ALA A 260 11.67 10.59 -4.33
C ALA A 260 11.39 10.24 -2.87
N VAL A 261 11.71 9.00 -2.50
CA VAL A 261 11.69 8.57 -1.10
C VAL A 261 12.98 7.86 -0.75
N ALA A 262 13.62 8.32 0.32
CA ALA A 262 14.72 7.63 0.96
C ALA A 262 14.24 6.80 2.15
N LEU A 263 14.86 5.64 2.36
CA LEU A 263 14.72 4.84 3.58
C LEU A 263 16.07 4.86 4.32
N LEU A 264 16.05 5.42 5.53
CA LEU A 264 17.13 5.34 6.50
C LEU A 264 16.84 4.21 7.50
N ASP A 265 17.84 3.43 7.88
CA ASP A 265 17.70 2.44 8.95
C ASP A 265 17.68 3.09 10.35
N SER A 266 17.57 2.26 11.39
CA SER A 266 17.55 2.70 12.80
C SER A 266 18.86 3.34 13.28
N PHE A 267 19.94 3.22 12.50
CA PHE A 267 21.27 3.79 12.72
C PHE A 267 21.52 5.05 11.88
N GLY A 268 20.56 5.45 11.05
CA GLY A 268 20.62 6.61 10.17
C GLY A 268 21.32 6.34 8.83
N ASN A 269 21.67 5.09 8.50
CA ASN A 269 22.28 4.76 7.22
C ASN A 269 21.25 4.79 6.10
N LEU A 270 21.63 5.36 4.95
CA LEU A 270 20.83 5.29 3.74
C LEU A 270 20.78 3.86 3.19
N LEU A 271 19.63 3.21 3.25
CA LEU A 271 19.42 1.89 2.66
C LEU A 271 19.02 2.00 1.18
N LEU A 272 18.02 2.82 0.89
CA LEU A 272 17.45 2.99 -0.46
C LEU A 272 17.08 4.45 -0.70
N CYS A 273 17.17 4.91 -1.94
CA CYS A 273 16.52 6.15 -2.38
C CYS A 273 15.89 5.93 -3.76
N MET A 274 14.57 5.83 -3.80
CA MET A 274 13.85 5.35 -4.98
C MET A 274 13.05 6.48 -5.66
N PRO A 275 13.09 6.55 -7.00
CA PRO A 275 12.15 7.35 -7.78
C PRO A 275 10.83 6.60 -8.00
N GLY A 276 9.79 7.31 -8.45
CA GLY A 276 8.60 6.68 -9.00
C GLY A 276 8.83 6.04 -10.37
N ARG A 277 7.86 5.23 -10.82
CA ARG A 277 7.81 4.59 -12.15
C ARG A 277 6.46 4.82 -12.84
N ARG A 278 6.09 6.10 -12.93
CA ARG A 278 4.78 6.58 -13.38
C ARG A 278 4.46 6.24 -14.83
N ASN A 279 5.48 6.08 -15.67
CA ASN A 279 5.37 5.60 -17.05
C ASN A 279 4.96 4.13 -17.17
N LYS A 280 5.12 3.31 -16.11
CA LYS A 280 4.67 1.91 -16.08
C LYS A 280 3.26 1.78 -15.54
N SER A 281 2.89 2.63 -14.59
CA SER A 281 1.57 2.65 -13.99
C SER A 281 1.42 3.94 -13.20
N GLY A 282 0.26 4.59 -13.35
CA GLY A 282 -0.10 5.84 -12.68
C GLY A 282 -0.30 5.72 -11.17
N ILE A 283 0.12 4.63 -10.55
CA ILE A 283 0.11 4.44 -9.08
C ILE A 283 1.46 3.92 -8.56
N ARG A 284 2.51 3.91 -9.39
CA ARG A 284 3.87 3.56 -8.96
C ARG A 284 4.63 4.81 -8.56
N THR A 285 4.30 5.35 -7.39
CA THR A 285 5.00 6.49 -6.77
C THR A 285 6.35 6.08 -6.19
N ALA A 286 7.15 7.05 -5.73
CA ALA A 286 8.46 6.77 -5.15
C ALA A 286 8.36 5.93 -3.87
N PHE A 287 7.37 6.21 -2.99
CA PHE A 287 7.16 5.42 -1.78
C PHE A 287 6.82 3.96 -2.10
N MET A 288 5.92 3.73 -3.05
CA MET A 288 5.52 2.39 -3.48
C MET A 288 6.71 1.56 -3.98
N GLU A 289 7.62 2.20 -4.74
CA GLU A 289 8.84 1.53 -5.20
C GLU A 289 9.84 1.30 -4.05
N CYS A 290 9.95 2.23 -3.11
CA CYS A 290 10.84 2.11 -1.96
C CYS A 290 10.44 0.96 -1.03
N THR A 291 9.19 0.94 -0.56
CA THR A 291 8.71 -0.09 0.37
C THR A 291 8.74 -1.49 -0.27
N ARG A 292 8.31 -1.60 -1.53
CA ARG A 292 8.35 -2.86 -2.30
C ARG A 292 9.78 -3.36 -2.48
N ALA A 293 10.71 -2.47 -2.88
CA ALA A 293 12.10 -2.87 -3.10
C ALA A 293 12.76 -3.37 -1.80
N TYR A 294 12.47 -2.72 -0.67
CA TYR A 294 12.98 -3.13 0.62
C TYR A 294 12.42 -4.49 1.06
N ALA A 295 11.10 -4.68 1.01
CA ALA A 295 10.47 -5.94 1.36
C ALA A 295 10.97 -7.10 0.48
N GLN A 296 11.08 -6.87 -0.84
CA GLN A 296 11.57 -7.90 -1.77
C GLN A 296 13.07 -8.19 -1.61
N LEU A 297 13.89 -7.22 -1.20
CA LEU A 297 15.29 -7.47 -0.85
C LEU A 297 15.38 -8.43 0.34
N ARG A 298 14.65 -8.13 1.42
CA ARG A 298 14.59 -8.97 2.63
C ARG A 298 14.08 -10.37 2.29
N TYR A 299 12.95 -10.46 1.56
CA TYR A 299 12.38 -11.73 1.13
C TYR A 299 13.40 -12.58 0.37
N LYS A 300 14.09 -12.02 -0.64
CA LYS A 300 15.06 -12.77 -1.46
C LYS A 300 16.27 -13.27 -0.67
N LEU A 301 16.66 -12.56 0.38
CA LEU A 301 17.75 -12.99 1.26
C LEU A 301 17.31 -14.10 2.23
N MET A 302 16.02 -14.18 2.56
CA MET A 302 15.47 -15.13 3.52
C MET A 302 14.86 -16.39 2.89
N ASP A 303 14.35 -16.29 1.65
CA ASP A 303 13.78 -17.40 0.89
C ASP A 303 14.86 -18.47 0.62
N GLY A 304 14.55 -19.72 1.00
CA GLY A 304 15.50 -20.83 0.97
C GLY A 304 16.67 -20.75 1.96
N ALA A 305 16.81 -19.67 2.74
CA ALA A 305 17.89 -19.50 3.71
C ALA A 305 17.63 -20.30 5.01
N SER A 306 18.72 -20.64 5.72
CA SER A 306 18.65 -21.29 7.04
C SER A 306 18.08 -20.34 8.11
N ALA A 307 17.61 -20.87 9.24
CA ALA A 307 17.07 -20.07 10.33
C ALA A 307 18.06 -19.00 10.84
N ALA A 308 19.35 -19.35 10.95
CA ALA A 308 20.40 -18.42 11.37
C ALA A 308 20.62 -17.30 10.35
N GLN A 309 20.58 -17.61 9.05
CA GLN A 309 20.70 -16.59 8.00
C GLN A 309 19.48 -15.67 7.96
N ARG A 310 18.27 -16.20 8.16
CA ARG A 310 17.07 -15.37 8.26
C ARG A 310 17.16 -14.41 9.44
N GLU A 311 17.61 -14.90 10.58
CA GLU A 311 17.80 -14.07 11.76
C GLU A 311 18.84 -12.98 11.54
N GLU A 312 19.97 -13.32 10.90
CA GLU A 312 20.99 -12.34 10.53
C GLU A 312 20.42 -11.25 9.60
N VAL A 313 19.60 -11.62 8.61
CA VAL A 313 18.93 -10.64 7.73
C VAL A 313 18.00 -9.72 8.54
N ARG A 314 17.25 -10.24 9.51
CA ARG A 314 16.38 -9.43 10.36
C ARG A 314 17.15 -8.48 11.27
N GLN A 315 18.32 -8.90 11.75
CA GLN A 315 19.18 -8.05 12.58
C GLN A 315 19.78 -6.87 11.79
N TYR A 316 20.24 -7.10 10.56
CA TYR A 316 20.89 -6.04 9.75
C TYR A 316 19.92 -5.25 8.87
N LEU A 317 18.83 -5.88 8.39
CA LEU A 317 17.77 -5.27 7.59
C LEU A 317 16.44 -5.47 8.33
N GLY A 318 16.31 -4.77 9.46
CA GLY A 318 15.15 -4.83 10.34
C GLY A 318 13.88 -4.21 9.75
N HIS A 319 12.82 -4.18 10.55
CA HIS A 319 11.54 -3.67 10.13
C HIS A 319 11.62 -2.15 9.84
N PRO A 320 10.96 -1.62 8.80
CA PRO A 320 10.99 -0.19 8.50
C PRO A 320 10.51 0.72 9.64
N LYS A 321 9.75 0.18 10.61
CA LYS A 321 9.26 0.91 11.79
C LYS A 321 10.38 1.46 12.68
N ASP A 322 11.56 0.85 12.63
CA ASP A 322 12.71 1.31 13.41
C ASP A 322 13.52 2.40 12.68
N GLY A 323 13.26 2.59 11.38
CA GLY A 323 13.96 3.52 10.51
C GLY A 323 13.23 4.84 10.27
N THR A 324 13.55 5.51 9.16
CA THR A 324 12.89 6.75 8.75
C THR A 324 12.72 6.79 7.24
N PHE A 325 11.49 6.99 6.78
CA PHE A 325 11.23 7.36 5.40
C PHE A 325 11.31 8.88 5.26
N VAL A 326 12.09 9.35 4.29
CA VAL A 326 12.25 10.77 3.98
C VAL A 326 11.78 11.01 2.55
N PHE A 327 10.64 11.68 2.43
CA PHE A 327 10.02 12.04 1.16
C PHE A 327 10.58 13.38 0.67
N ALA A 328 10.88 13.51 -0.61
CA ALA A 328 11.25 14.80 -1.19
C ALA A 328 10.10 15.81 -1.08
N ASN A 329 8.87 15.35 -1.32
CA ASN A 329 7.66 16.15 -1.23
C ASN A 329 6.70 15.54 -0.21
N GLY A 330 6.12 16.38 0.63
CA GLY A 330 5.12 15.98 1.60
C GLY A 330 3.79 15.60 0.93
N PRO A 331 2.93 14.84 1.62
CA PRO A 331 1.63 14.45 1.08
C PRO A 331 0.78 15.68 0.72
N ASP A 332 0.14 15.64 -0.44
CA ASP A 332 -0.95 16.55 -0.84
C ASP A 332 -2.34 15.97 -0.51
N ASP A 333 -3.39 16.67 -0.91
CA ASP A 333 -4.80 16.26 -0.73
C ASP A 333 -5.31 15.37 -1.88
N GLY A 334 -4.41 14.95 -2.78
CA GLY A 334 -4.70 14.12 -3.94
C GLY A 334 -4.72 12.62 -3.63
N ALA A 335 -5.29 11.87 -4.58
CA ALA A 335 -5.48 10.42 -4.46
C ALA A 335 -4.16 9.63 -4.33
N LEU A 336 -3.07 10.14 -4.91
CA LEU A 336 -1.76 9.49 -4.82
C LEU A 336 -1.14 9.63 -3.44
N SER A 337 -1.17 10.84 -2.86
CA SER A 337 -0.69 11.03 -1.49
C SER A 337 -1.56 10.28 -0.48
N PHE A 338 -2.88 10.21 -0.69
CA PHE A 338 -3.74 9.36 0.14
C PHE A 338 -3.41 7.87 0.01
N MET A 339 -3.11 7.40 -1.20
CA MET A 339 -2.61 6.04 -1.44
C MET A 339 -1.32 5.78 -0.68
N GLU A 340 -0.38 6.73 -0.69
CA GLU A 340 0.91 6.59 0.01
C GLU A 340 0.77 6.57 1.53
N LEU A 341 -0.11 7.39 2.10
CA LEU A 341 -0.48 7.29 3.53
C LEU A 341 -1.02 5.90 3.86
N GLY A 342 -1.91 5.37 3.03
CA GLY A 342 -2.42 4.00 3.19
C GLY A 342 -1.33 2.93 3.05
N ALA A 343 -0.42 3.09 2.08
CA ALA A 343 0.68 2.17 1.84
C ALA A 343 1.71 2.20 2.96
N TYR A 344 1.93 3.38 3.56
CA TYR A 344 2.76 3.53 4.75
C TYR A 344 2.16 2.72 5.88
N GLY A 345 0.85 2.83 6.10
CA GLY A 345 0.16 2.01 7.09
C GLY A 345 0.35 0.51 6.85
N SER A 346 0.23 0.05 5.60
CA SER A 346 0.45 -1.38 5.28
C SER A 346 1.92 -1.82 5.35
N THR A 347 2.86 -0.89 5.21
CA THR A 347 4.29 -1.16 5.41
C THR A 347 4.62 -1.32 6.90
N MET A 348 3.92 -0.59 7.76
CA MET A 348 4.13 -0.62 9.21
C MET A 348 3.35 -1.76 9.87
N GLU A 349 2.12 -1.99 9.42
CA GLU A 349 1.20 -3.08 9.80
C GLU A 349 1.16 -3.35 11.32
N GLY A 350 1.23 -2.29 12.12
CA GLY A 350 1.30 -2.36 13.57
C GLY A 350 1.66 -1.02 14.22
N GLU A 351 1.73 -1.04 15.56
CA GLU A 351 2.10 0.13 16.35
C GLU A 351 3.54 0.58 16.04
N LEU A 352 3.73 1.89 16.02
CA LEU A 352 5.04 2.49 15.83
C LEU A 352 5.78 2.60 17.17
N PRO A 353 7.10 2.33 17.22
CA PRO A 353 7.87 2.47 18.45
C PRO A 353 7.87 3.93 18.94
N GLU A 354 7.58 4.13 20.22
CA GLU A 354 7.60 5.46 20.87
C GLU A 354 8.96 6.16 20.75
N SER A 355 10.04 5.37 20.66
CA SER A 355 11.40 5.87 20.47
C SER A 355 11.63 6.55 19.12
N ASN A 356 10.66 6.51 18.20
CA ASN A 356 10.76 7.08 16.86
C ASN A 356 9.45 7.77 16.44
N PRO A 357 9.20 9.00 16.92
CA PRO A 357 7.95 9.73 16.65
C PRO A 357 7.92 10.40 15.26
N ALA A 358 9.03 10.40 14.52
CA ALA A 358 9.20 11.11 13.24
C ALA A 358 9.67 10.15 12.14
N GLN A 359 9.02 8.99 12.01
CA GLN A 359 9.37 7.97 11.01
C GLN A 359 9.00 8.36 9.59
N PHE A 360 7.93 9.14 9.43
CA PHE A 360 7.51 9.69 8.15
C PHE A 360 7.91 11.16 8.14
N GLN A 361 9.00 11.47 7.45
CA GLN A 361 9.43 12.85 7.24
C GLN A 361 9.32 13.25 5.78
N TYR A 362 9.16 14.54 5.52
CA TYR A 362 9.20 15.11 4.18
C TYR A 362 10.00 16.41 4.13
N VAL A 363 10.60 16.72 2.98
CA VAL A 363 11.43 17.93 2.82
C VAL A 363 10.57 19.14 2.48
N HIS A 364 9.79 19.06 1.40
CA HIS A 364 8.95 20.18 0.95
C HIS A 364 7.49 19.97 1.33
N PRO A 365 6.83 20.91 2.02
CA PRO A 365 5.42 20.78 2.33
C PRO A 365 4.57 21.01 1.07
N SER A 366 3.67 20.08 0.78
CA SER A 366 2.62 20.27 -0.24
C SER A 366 1.34 20.88 0.37
N LEU A 367 1.17 20.73 1.68
CA LEU A 367 0.06 21.27 2.46
C LEU A 367 0.58 21.92 3.77
N PRO A 368 -0.19 22.85 4.36
CA PRO A 368 0.05 23.26 5.74
C PRO A 368 -0.03 22.05 6.70
N GLN A 369 0.87 21.97 7.69
CA GLN A 369 0.93 20.86 8.65
C GLN A 369 -0.43 20.52 9.27
N GLN A 370 -1.20 21.54 9.65
CA GLN A 370 -2.51 21.34 10.29
C GLN A 370 -3.55 20.71 9.35
N ALA A 371 -3.45 20.96 8.03
CA ALA A 371 -4.31 20.31 7.04
C ALA A 371 -3.95 18.83 6.88
N LEU A 372 -2.66 18.51 6.87
CA LEU A 372 -2.18 17.14 6.81
C LEU A 372 -2.56 16.35 8.07
N GLU A 373 -2.44 16.95 9.24
CA GLU A 373 -2.88 16.35 10.51
C GLU A 373 -4.37 16.03 10.50
N ARG A 374 -5.21 16.92 9.95
CA ARG A 374 -6.65 16.64 9.79
C ARG A 374 -6.90 15.44 8.89
N ILE A 375 -6.20 15.33 7.75
CA ILE A 375 -6.31 14.16 6.87
C ILE A 375 -5.97 12.88 7.66
N CYS A 376 -4.83 12.85 8.35
CA CYS A 376 -4.41 11.68 9.12
C CYS A 376 -5.38 11.32 10.27
N GLN A 377 -5.95 12.32 10.95
CA GLN A 377 -6.94 12.11 12.02
C GLN A 377 -8.29 11.60 11.50
N SER A 378 -8.64 11.89 10.26
CA SER A 378 -9.86 11.40 9.61
C SER A 378 -9.73 9.98 9.05
N MET A 379 -8.50 9.46 8.85
CA MET A 379 -8.28 8.11 8.32
C MET A 379 -8.92 7.01 9.19
N PRO A 380 -9.21 5.82 8.66
CA PRO A 380 -9.78 4.68 9.40
C PRO A 380 -8.96 4.29 10.66
N PRO A 381 -9.58 3.61 11.64
CA PRO A 381 -8.98 3.29 12.94
C PRO A 381 -7.56 2.71 12.91
N LEU A 382 -7.25 1.81 11.97
CA LEU A 382 -5.91 1.25 11.79
C LEU A 382 -4.86 2.37 11.69
N TYR A 383 -5.13 3.37 10.86
CA TYR A 383 -4.19 4.42 10.53
C TYR A 383 -4.09 5.49 11.60
N ARG A 384 -5.23 5.93 12.17
CA ARG A 384 -5.28 7.03 13.14
C ARG A 384 -5.04 6.61 14.59
N HIS A 385 -5.38 5.37 14.97
CA HIS A 385 -5.31 4.93 16.37
C HIS A 385 -4.15 3.95 16.63
N LEU A 386 -3.97 2.95 15.77
CA LEU A 386 -2.92 1.94 15.94
C LEU A 386 -1.58 2.45 15.43
N ILE A 387 -1.51 2.80 14.14
CA ILE A 387 -0.26 3.26 13.50
C ILE A 387 0.03 4.71 13.86
N ARG A 388 -1.01 5.53 14.03
CA ARG A 388 -0.93 6.96 14.34
C ARG A 388 -0.07 7.72 13.33
N ILE A 389 -0.39 7.54 12.05
CA ILE A 389 0.34 8.16 10.94
C ILE A 389 0.46 9.67 11.16
N ARG A 390 1.70 10.17 11.17
CA ARG A 390 2.01 11.57 11.43
C ARG A 390 3.21 12.01 10.58
N PRO A 391 3.00 12.41 9.32
CA PRO A 391 4.06 12.98 8.53
C PRO A 391 4.46 14.34 9.11
N VAL A 392 5.76 14.61 9.17
CA VAL A 392 6.30 15.89 9.65
C VAL A 392 7.38 16.39 8.69
N GLN A 393 7.54 17.71 8.60
CA GLN A 393 8.66 18.26 7.83
C GLN A 393 10.00 17.94 8.52
N VAL A 394 11.04 17.66 7.74
CA VAL A 394 12.41 17.57 8.26
C VAL A 394 12.80 18.88 8.96
N ALA A 395 13.57 18.78 10.04
CA ALA A 395 14.01 19.96 10.79
C ALA A 395 15.24 20.66 10.17
N ASP A 396 16.02 19.96 9.36
CA ASP A 396 17.28 20.47 8.81
C ASP A 396 17.04 21.50 7.69
N SER A 397 17.35 22.77 7.97
CA SER A 397 17.20 23.86 6.99
C SER A 397 18.13 23.70 5.79
N GLY A 398 19.29 23.06 5.97
CA GLY A 398 20.23 22.78 4.89
C GLY A 398 19.66 21.82 3.86
N LEU A 399 18.99 20.76 4.29
CA LEU A 399 18.29 19.80 3.44
C LEU A 399 17.11 20.46 2.71
N ILE A 400 16.31 21.26 3.42
CA ILE A 400 15.20 22.02 2.82
C ILE A 400 15.71 22.95 1.72
N ALA A 401 16.70 23.78 2.03
CA ALA A 401 17.29 24.71 1.08
C ALA A 401 17.95 23.97 -0.09
N SER A 402 18.55 22.81 0.15
CA SER A 402 19.21 22.04 -0.90
C SER A 402 18.22 21.54 -1.96
N LEU A 403 17.01 21.15 -1.58
CA LEU A 403 16.01 20.67 -2.54
C LEU A 403 15.14 21.79 -3.11
N ALA A 404 15.28 23.03 -2.66
CA ALA A 404 14.60 24.16 -3.27
C ALA A 404 15.01 24.29 -4.75
N ALA A 405 14.04 24.62 -5.60
CA ALA A 405 14.18 24.64 -7.06
C ALA A 405 15.25 25.63 -7.55
#